data_AF-A0AAN9F857-F1
#
_entry.id   AF-A0AAN9F857-F1
#
_cell.length_a   1.000
_cell.length_b   1.000
_cell.length_c   1.000
_cell.angle_alpha   90.00
_cell.angle_beta   90.00
_cell.angle_gamma   90.00
#
_symmetry.space_group_name_H-M   'P 1'
#
loop_
_entity.id
_entity.type
_entity.pdbx_description
1 polymer ?
#
loop_
_entity_poly.entity_id
_entity_poly.type
_entity_poly.pdbx_seq_one_letter_code
_entity_poly.pdbx_strand_id
1 'polypeptide(L)'
;MAYWRSDIVQDIAKKNAINRAKQKYLHRMGPVNFARIRAKLRAKKKEEEEVSQAEMFIETRTSRNGKEIDEETQSIIGKLKDSVQEPGKSAKKTFQSLLGKEKPGRVRCYGRTVTPSQFKRNEEIALIKKEHANEMNIMKMLVRSLLKQNNPDLDDEALDMMMANATASENGATPHPSTLTNIHILEKVGEECHVQDIEDEE
;
A
#
# COMPACT_ATOMS: atom_id res chain seq x y z
N MET A 1 34.55 -23.24 5.55
CA MET A 1 34.19 -23.72 4.19
C MET A 1 33.29 -24.95 4.16
N ALA A 2 33.13 -25.71 5.25
CA ALA A 2 32.28 -26.91 5.29
C ALA A 2 30.76 -26.62 5.12
N TYR A 3 30.27 -25.50 5.68
CA TYR A 3 28.84 -25.13 5.62
C TYR A 3 28.26 -25.12 4.19
N TRP A 4 28.92 -24.45 3.24
CA TRP A 4 28.45 -24.32 1.86
C TRP A 4 28.48 -25.62 1.06
N ARG A 5 29.24 -26.63 1.53
CA ARG A 5 29.31 -27.95 0.89
C ARG A 5 28.33 -28.95 1.50
N SER A 6 27.59 -28.58 2.54
CA SER A 6 26.57 -29.43 3.11
C SER A 6 25.42 -29.65 2.12
N ASP A 7 24.88 -30.87 2.09
CA ASP A 7 23.79 -31.24 1.18
C ASP A 7 22.55 -30.37 1.39
N ILE A 8 22.26 -30.02 2.65
CA ILE A 8 21.14 -29.14 3.02
C ILE A 8 21.26 -27.78 2.32
N VAL A 9 22.44 -27.15 2.36
CA VAL A 9 22.66 -25.84 1.75
C VAL A 9 22.64 -25.94 0.23
N GLN A 10 23.21 -27.00 -0.34
CA GLN A 10 23.17 -27.25 -1.79
C GLN A 10 21.73 -27.43 -2.31
N ASP A 11 20.89 -28.15 -1.58
CA ASP A 11 19.50 -28.36 -1.97
C ASP A 11 18.65 -27.09 -1.85
N ILE A 12 18.89 -26.27 -0.83
CA ILE A 12 18.29 -24.93 -0.74
C ILE A 12 18.73 -24.07 -1.94
N ALA A 13 20.02 -24.11 -2.30
CA ALA A 13 20.54 -23.34 -3.43
C ALA A 13 19.89 -23.76 -4.77
N LYS A 14 19.77 -25.07 -5.03
CA LYS A 14 19.09 -25.61 -6.23
C LYS A 14 17.63 -25.14 -6.28
N LYS A 15 16.89 -25.26 -5.16
CA LYS A 15 15.50 -24.79 -5.05
C LYS A 15 15.39 -23.28 -5.32
N ASN A 16 16.30 -22.48 -4.77
CA ASN A 16 16.33 -21.04 -4.98
C ASN A 16 16.64 -20.65 -6.43
N ALA A 17 17.53 -21.38 -7.12
CA ALA A 17 17.82 -21.17 -8.53
C ALA A 17 16.60 -21.43 -9.41
N ILE A 18 15.88 -22.54 -9.17
CA ILE A 18 14.63 -22.87 -9.86
C ILE A 18 13.57 -21.78 -9.60
N ASN A 19 13.43 -21.34 -8.35
CA ASN A 19 12.47 -20.29 -7.99
C ASN A 19 12.82 -18.93 -8.63
N ARG A 20 14.11 -18.60 -8.72
CA ARG A 20 14.59 -17.39 -9.38
C ARG A 20 14.31 -17.43 -10.88
N ALA A 21 14.53 -18.57 -11.53
CA ALA A 21 14.22 -18.74 -12.95
C ALA A 21 12.71 -18.59 -13.26
N LYS A 22 11.84 -18.93 -12.30
CA LYS A 22 10.38 -18.73 -12.41
C LYS A 22 9.92 -17.28 -12.19
N GLN A 23 10.80 -16.37 -11.76
CA GLN A 23 10.40 -14.98 -11.51
C GLN A 23 10.17 -14.22 -12.82
N LYS A 24 8.90 -13.94 -13.11
CA LYS A 24 8.48 -13.09 -14.23
C LYS A 24 8.33 -11.61 -13.80
N TYR A 25 8.38 -10.70 -14.77
CA TYR A 25 8.05 -9.27 -14.62
C TYR A 25 8.86 -8.54 -13.54
N LEU A 26 10.18 -8.73 -13.58
CA LEU A 26 11.13 -8.16 -12.63
C LEU A 26 11.08 -6.63 -12.61
N HIS A 27 11.18 -6.06 -11.41
CA HIS A 27 11.33 -4.63 -11.21
C HIS A 27 12.64 -4.12 -11.82
N ARG A 28 12.61 -3.00 -12.54
CA ARG A 28 13.76 -2.47 -13.30
C ARG A 28 14.36 -1.18 -12.76
N MET A 29 13.84 -0.60 -11.66
CA MET A 29 14.32 0.69 -11.16
C MET A 29 15.55 0.61 -10.21
N GLY A 30 16.22 -0.54 -10.15
CA GLY A 30 17.41 -0.74 -9.31
C GLY A 30 17.15 -0.40 -7.84
N PRO A 31 17.95 0.48 -7.20
CA PRO A 31 17.82 0.83 -5.78
C PRO A 31 16.62 1.76 -5.48
N VAL A 32 15.87 2.21 -6.48
CA VAL A 32 14.69 3.06 -6.26
C VAL A 32 13.53 2.22 -5.73
N ASN A 33 13.01 2.59 -4.57
CA ASN A 33 11.88 1.90 -3.95
C ASN A 33 10.51 2.38 -4.48
N PHE A 34 9.45 1.60 -4.21
CA PHE A 34 8.09 1.94 -4.64
C PHE A 34 7.55 3.25 -4.02
N ALA A 35 8.02 3.65 -2.83
CA ALA A 35 7.57 4.88 -2.18
C ALA A 35 8.00 6.12 -2.97
N ARG A 36 9.28 6.17 -3.39
CA ARG A 36 9.81 7.24 -4.24
C ARG A 36 9.10 7.31 -5.59
N ILE A 37 8.77 6.16 -6.16
CA ILE A 37 8.06 6.08 -7.45
C ILE A 37 6.64 6.61 -7.30
N ARG A 38 5.92 6.21 -6.24
CA ARG A 38 4.60 6.76 -5.92
C ARG A 38 4.63 8.28 -5.75
N ALA A 39 5.59 8.81 -5.00
CA ALA A 39 5.73 10.25 -4.82
C ALA A 39 5.94 10.98 -6.15
N LYS A 40 6.79 10.42 -7.04
CA LYS A 40 6.99 10.96 -8.38
C LYS A 40 5.74 10.93 -9.25
N LEU A 41 4.95 9.85 -9.19
CA LEU A 41 3.72 9.72 -9.94
C LEU A 41 2.65 10.69 -9.43
N ARG A 42 2.52 10.85 -8.10
CA ARG A 42 1.63 11.86 -7.49
C ARG A 42 2.01 13.28 -7.91
N ALA A 43 3.29 13.62 -7.90
CA ALA A 43 3.75 14.96 -8.31
C ALA A 43 3.45 15.28 -9.80
N LYS A 44 3.28 14.26 -10.64
CA LYS A 44 2.91 14.43 -12.06
C LYS A 44 1.40 14.51 -12.26
N LYS A 45 0.60 13.88 -11.38
CA LYS A 45 -0.86 13.98 -11.41
C LYS A 45 -1.26 15.35 -10.83
N LYS A 46 -2.15 16.06 -11.51
CA LYS A 46 -2.70 17.34 -11.02
C LYS A 46 -3.73 17.14 -9.89
N GLU A 47 -4.23 15.91 -9.72
CA GLU A 47 -5.19 15.52 -8.69
C GLU A 47 -4.52 14.74 -7.57
N GLU A 48 -5.10 14.80 -6.37
CA GLU A 48 -4.72 14.03 -5.17
C GLU A 48 -5.12 12.54 -5.29
N GLU A 49 -5.39 12.08 -6.51
CA GLU A 49 -5.79 10.72 -6.80
C GLU A 49 -4.68 9.73 -6.45
N GLU A 50 -5.05 8.63 -5.80
CA GLU A 50 -4.11 7.58 -5.47
C GLU A 50 -3.52 6.95 -6.72
N VAL A 51 -2.20 6.75 -6.71
CA VAL A 51 -1.49 6.06 -7.78
C VAL A 51 -1.92 4.60 -7.82
N SER A 52 -2.47 4.18 -8.96
CA SER A 52 -3.02 2.84 -9.13
C SER A 52 -1.92 1.77 -9.12
N GLN A 53 -2.31 0.54 -8.76
CA GLN A 53 -1.42 -0.63 -8.81
C GLN A 53 -0.87 -0.88 -10.23
N ALA A 54 -1.71 -0.64 -11.25
CA ALA A 54 -1.34 -0.77 -12.65
C ALA A 54 -0.31 0.29 -13.07
N GLU A 55 -0.52 1.55 -12.68
CA GLU A 55 0.43 2.65 -12.92
C GLU A 55 1.78 2.36 -12.30
N MET A 56 1.78 1.89 -11.04
CA MET A 56 2.99 1.46 -10.36
C MET A 56 3.70 0.34 -11.11
N PHE A 57 2.97 -0.65 -11.62
CA PHE A 57 3.56 -1.74 -12.40
C PHE A 57 4.17 -1.24 -13.72
N ILE A 58 3.46 -0.39 -14.45
CA ILE A 58 3.95 0.20 -15.71
C ILE A 58 5.25 0.95 -15.45
N GLU A 59 5.25 1.93 -14.54
CA GLU A 59 6.41 2.81 -14.29
C GLU A 59 7.64 2.03 -13.81
N THR A 60 7.44 0.95 -13.06
CA THR A 60 8.54 0.18 -12.47
C THR A 60 9.14 -0.87 -13.40
N ARG A 61 8.42 -1.26 -14.46
CA ARG A 61 8.85 -2.27 -15.45
C ARG A 61 9.14 -1.67 -16.82
N THR A 62 8.76 -0.42 -17.09
CA THR A 62 9.17 0.30 -18.29
C THR A 62 10.68 0.47 -18.36
N SER A 63 11.22 0.40 -19.58
CA SER A 63 12.64 0.63 -19.83
C SER A 63 12.93 2.11 -19.74
N ARG A 64 13.95 2.48 -18.94
CA ARG A 64 14.41 3.87 -18.83
C ARG A 64 15.53 4.21 -19.83
N ASN A 65 16.29 3.20 -20.24
CA ASN A 65 17.59 3.38 -20.91
C ASN A 65 17.67 2.57 -22.22
N GLY A 66 16.55 2.33 -22.91
CA GLY A 66 16.53 1.54 -24.15
C GLY A 66 16.87 0.05 -23.99
N LYS A 67 17.02 -0.44 -22.75
CA LYS A 67 17.20 -1.88 -22.50
C LYS A 67 15.96 -2.63 -22.97
N GLU A 68 16.19 -3.71 -23.70
CA GLU A 68 15.15 -4.60 -24.15
C GLU A 68 14.36 -5.16 -22.97
N ILE A 69 13.04 -5.16 -23.14
CA ILE A 69 12.08 -5.72 -22.21
C ILE A 69 11.57 -7.00 -22.86
N ASP A 70 11.44 -8.05 -22.05
CA ASP A 70 10.81 -9.30 -22.46
C ASP A 70 9.41 -9.06 -23.08
N GLU A 71 9.12 -9.75 -24.19
CA GLU A 71 7.91 -9.53 -25.00
C GLU A 71 6.63 -9.74 -24.20
N GLU A 72 6.59 -10.76 -23.34
CA GLU A 72 5.45 -11.04 -22.45
C GLU A 72 5.20 -9.86 -21.50
N THR A 73 6.27 -9.32 -20.93
CA THR A 73 6.23 -8.14 -20.07
C THR A 73 5.76 -6.90 -20.83
N GLN A 74 6.24 -6.68 -22.05
CA GLN A 74 5.80 -5.56 -22.90
C GLN A 74 4.31 -5.65 -23.23
N SER A 75 3.81 -6.83 -23.59
CA SER A 75 2.39 -7.07 -23.89
C SER A 75 1.49 -6.72 -22.70
N ILE A 76 1.89 -7.13 -21.48
CA ILE A 76 1.15 -6.80 -20.26
C ILE A 76 1.18 -5.29 -19.98
N ILE A 77 2.34 -4.63 -20.15
CA ILE A 77 2.44 -3.18 -19.98
C ILE A 77 1.52 -2.45 -20.96
N GLY A 78 1.45 -2.88 -22.23
CA GLY A 78 0.53 -2.33 -23.22
C GLY A 78 -0.93 -2.41 -22.76
N LYS A 79 -1.41 -3.63 -22.47
CA LYS A 79 -2.79 -3.85 -22.00
C LYS A 79 -3.15 -3.07 -20.73
N LEU A 80 -2.19 -2.91 -19.82
CA LEU A 80 -2.37 -2.10 -18.62
C LEU A 80 -2.41 -0.61 -18.91
N LYS A 81 -1.60 -0.09 -19.85
CA LYS A 81 -1.65 1.31 -20.27
C LYS A 81 -3.01 1.64 -20.87
N ASP A 82 -3.52 0.78 -21.75
CA ASP A 82 -4.84 0.95 -22.37
C ASP A 82 -5.93 1.01 -21.29
N SER A 83 -5.88 0.13 -20.30
CA SER A 83 -6.84 0.11 -19.19
C SER A 83 -6.74 1.27 -18.22
N VAL A 84 -5.60 1.95 -18.14
CA VAL A 84 -5.42 3.15 -17.31
C VAL A 84 -5.88 4.41 -18.06
N GLN A 85 -5.76 4.43 -19.39
CA GLN A 85 -6.17 5.57 -20.22
C GLN A 85 -7.64 5.57 -20.59
N GLU A 86 -8.26 4.39 -20.74
CA GLU A 86 -9.66 4.28 -21.12
C GLU A 86 -10.62 4.52 -19.95
N PRO A 87 -11.49 5.55 -20.01
CA PRO A 87 -12.50 5.77 -18.99
C PRO A 87 -13.52 4.63 -18.99
N GLY A 88 -13.79 4.06 -17.81
CA GLY A 88 -14.76 2.97 -17.62
C GLY A 88 -14.15 1.56 -17.55
N LYS A 89 -12.90 1.36 -18.00
CA LYS A 89 -12.16 0.12 -17.72
C LYS A 89 -11.52 0.19 -16.35
N SER A 90 -11.85 -0.77 -15.48
CA SER A 90 -11.23 -0.84 -14.15
C SER A 90 -9.81 -1.41 -14.27
N ALA A 91 -8.80 -0.54 -14.17
CA ALA A 91 -7.39 -0.92 -14.16
C ALA A 91 -7.08 -2.02 -13.13
N LYS A 92 -7.74 -2.01 -11.96
CA LYS A 92 -7.61 -3.05 -10.92
C LYS A 92 -8.09 -4.42 -11.41
N LYS A 93 -9.24 -4.48 -12.11
CA LYS A 93 -9.76 -5.74 -12.67
C LYS A 93 -8.87 -6.26 -13.79
N THR A 94 -8.41 -5.40 -14.70
CA THR A 94 -7.48 -5.82 -15.75
C THR A 94 -6.17 -6.35 -15.17
N PHE A 95 -5.62 -5.68 -14.16
CA PHE A 95 -4.41 -6.13 -13.47
C PHE A 95 -4.55 -7.54 -12.88
N GLN A 96 -5.68 -7.82 -12.22
CA GLN A 96 -5.97 -9.15 -11.67
C GLN A 96 -6.21 -10.20 -12.76
N SER A 97 -6.77 -9.83 -13.90
CA SER A 97 -6.95 -10.74 -15.04
C SER A 97 -5.61 -11.15 -15.66
N LEU A 98 -4.70 -10.17 -15.86
CA LEU A 98 -3.40 -10.41 -16.50
C LEU A 98 -2.40 -11.13 -15.60
N LEU A 99 -2.33 -10.75 -14.32
CA LEU A 99 -1.33 -11.28 -13.40
C LEU A 99 -1.91 -12.29 -12.41
N GLY A 100 -3.20 -12.57 -12.48
CA GLY A 100 -3.93 -13.42 -11.56
C GLY A 100 -4.26 -12.73 -10.23
N LYS A 101 -4.99 -13.45 -9.37
CA LYS A 101 -5.33 -13.01 -8.01
C LYS A 101 -4.08 -12.79 -7.17
N GLU A 102 -4.18 -11.88 -6.21
CA GLU A 102 -3.08 -11.61 -5.28
C GLU A 102 -2.85 -12.82 -4.35
N LYS A 103 -1.58 -13.16 -4.11
CA LYS A 103 -1.24 -14.26 -3.20
C LYS A 103 -1.38 -13.82 -1.73
N PRO A 104 -1.61 -14.76 -0.80
CA PRO A 104 -1.53 -14.45 0.63
C PRO A 104 -0.17 -13.84 1.00
N GLY A 105 -0.19 -12.95 2.00
CA GLY A 105 1.01 -12.36 2.59
C GLY A 105 1.46 -11.03 2.02
N ARG A 106 1.39 -10.78 0.71
CA ARG A 106 1.90 -9.51 0.15
C ARG A 106 1.14 -9.08 -1.10
N VAL A 107 0.89 -7.76 -1.20
CA VAL A 107 0.35 -7.12 -2.41
C VAL A 107 1.48 -6.66 -3.34
N ARG A 108 1.45 -7.08 -4.60
CA ARG A 108 2.35 -6.64 -5.68
C ARG A 108 2.33 -5.13 -5.82
N CYS A 109 3.51 -4.54 -6.08
CA CYS A 109 3.71 -3.10 -6.28
C CYS A 109 3.46 -2.18 -5.07
N TYR A 110 3.03 -2.70 -3.91
CA TYR A 110 2.77 -1.87 -2.71
C TYR A 110 3.92 -1.82 -1.70
N GLY A 111 4.98 -2.61 -1.90
CA GLY A 111 6.09 -2.74 -0.94
C GLY A 111 6.05 -4.09 -0.22
N ARG A 112 6.88 -4.25 0.81
CA ARG A 112 7.01 -5.53 1.56
C ARG A 112 5.97 -5.68 2.68
N THR A 113 5.44 -4.56 3.19
CA THR A 113 4.61 -4.52 4.39
C THR A 113 3.11 -4.69 4.12
N VAL A 114 2.65 -4.35 2.93
CA VAL A 114 1.21 -4.32 2.63
C VAL A 114 0.71 -5.72 2.29
N THR A 115 -0.21 -6.20 3.11
CA THR A 115 -0.90 -7.49 2.94
C THR A 115 -2.27 -7.30 2.26
N PRO A 116 -2.82 -8.33 1.59
CA PRO A 116 -4.14 -8.22 0.95
C PRO A 116 -5.27 -7.88 1.94
N SER A 117 -5.21 -8.37 3.17
CA SER A 117 -6.23 -8.07 4.21
C SER A 117 -6.18 -6.62 4.68
N GLN A 118 -4.97 -6.08 4.90
CA GLN A 118 -4.79 -4.65 5.17
C GLN A 118 -5.28 -3.79 4.01
N PHE A 119 -4.99 -4.21 2.78
CA PHE A 119 -5.44 -3.48 1.59
C PHE A 119 -6.97 -3.41 1.51
N LYS A 120 -7.66 -4.54 1.72
CA LYS A 120 -9.13 -4.58 1.80
C LYS A 120 -9.69 -3.70 2.91
N ARG A 121 -9.10 -3.78 4.12
CA ARG A 121 -9.51 -2.95 5.25
C ARG A 121 -9.37 -1.45 4.95
N ASN A 122 -8.30 -1.05 4.27
CA ASN A 122 -8.10 0.35 3.88
C ASN A 122 -9.16 0.82 2.87
N GLU A 123 -9.57 -0.05 1.93
CA GLU A 123 -10.67 0.25 1.01
C GLU A 123 -12.00 0.43 1.75
N GLU A 124 -12.30 -0.43 2.72
CA GLU A 124 -13.48 -0.32 3.59
C GLU A 124 -13.46 0.98 4.39
N ILE A 125 -12.33 1.33 5.01
CA ILE A 125 -12.16 2.60 5.75
C ILE A 125 -12.38 3.80 4.83
N ALA A 126 -11.89 3.77 3.59
CA ALA A 126 -12.07 4.86 2.64
C ALA A 126 -13.55 5.04 2.26
N LEU A 127 -14.29 3.94 2.08
CA LEU A 127 -15.74 3.99 1.82
C LEU A 127 -16.51 4.60 3.01
N ILE A 128 -16.23 4.13 4.22
CA ILE A 128 -16.87 4.65 5.45
C ILE A 128 -16.58 6.15 5.61
N LYS A 129 -15.33 6.59 5.40
CA LYS A 129 -14.97 8.01 5.47
C LYS A 129 -15.74 8.85 4.44
N LYS A 130 -15.93 8.32 3.22
CA LYS A 130 -16.68 9.00 2.17
C LYS A 130 -18.17 9.10 2.51
N GLU A 131 -18.76 8.02 2.99
CA GLU A 131 -20.16 7.99 3.45
C GLU A 131 -20.39 8.98 4.58
N HIS A 132 -19.55 8.92 5.61
CA HIS A 132 -19.60 9.86 6.73
C HIS A 132 -19.44 11.32 6.29
N ALA A 133 -18.53 11.61 5.35
CA ALA A 133 -18.38 12.96 4.81
C ALA A 133 -19.65 13.43 4.07
N ASN A 134 -20.35 12.54 3.36
CA ASN A 134 -21.61 12.86 2.69
C ASN A 134 -22.73 13.12 3.71
N GLU A 135 -22.86 12.27 4.73
CA GLU A 135 -23.85 12.45 5.81
C GLU A 135 -23.62 13.76 6.56
N MET A 136 -22.37 14.08 6.89
CA MET A 136 -22.00 15.35 7.51
C MET A 136 -22.33 16.55 6.62
N ASN A 137 -22.17 16.42 5.30
CA ASN A 137 -22.56 17.48 4.37
C ASN A 137 -24.09 17.68 4.36
N ILE A 138 -24.87 16.59 4.32
CA ILE A 138 -26.34 16.65 4.40
C ILE A 138 -26.78 17.32 5.71
N MET A 139 -26.22 16.89 6.84
CA MET A 139 -26.53 17.48 8.15
C MET A 139 -26.16 18.96 8.20
N LYS A 140 -25.00 19.34 7.65
CA LYS A 140 -24.59 20.75 7.55
C LYS A 140 -25.58 21.58 6.74
N MET A 141 -26.06 21.08 5.61
CA MET A 141 -27.07 21.76 4.80
C MET A 141 -28.40 21.94 5.54
N LEU A 142 -28.86 20.91 6.25
CA LEU A 142 -30.11 20.96 7.02
C LEU A 142 -30.02 21.99 8.16
N VAL A 143 -28.94 21.98 8.93
CA VAL A 143 -28.71 22.96 10.01
C VAL A 143 -28.63 24.37 9.45
N ARG A 144 -27.90 24.57 8.33
CA ARG A 144 -27.84 25.88 7.66
C ARG A 144 -29.23 26.38 7.26
N SER A 145 -30.06 25.51 6.69
CA SER A 145 -31.43 25.85 6.29
C SER A 145 -32.30 26.24 7.48
N LEU A 146 -32.24 25.48 8.58
CA LEU A 146 -33.00 25.77 9.80
C LEU A 146 -32.58 27.10 10.45
N LEU A 147 -31.28 27.37 10.53
CA LEU A 147 -30.76 28.63 11.08
C LEU A 147 -31.21 29.85 10.26
N LYS A 148 -31.21 29.73 8.92
CA LYS A 148 -31.68 30.78 8.01
C LYS A 148 -33.20 30.99 8.10
N GLN A 149 -33.98 29.93 8.31
CA GLN A 149 -35.42 30.04 8.53
C GLN A 149 -35.75 30.78 9.83
N ASN A 150 -35.02 30.49 10.91
CA ASN A 150 -35.24 31.12 12.21
C ASN A 150 -34.69 32.56 12.26
N ASN A 151 -33.66 32.88 11.46
CA ASN A 151 -33.02 34.19 11.42
C ASN A 151 -32.79 34.61 9.95
N PRO A 152 -33.80 35.16 9.27
CA PRO A 152 -33.72 35.45 7.83
C PRO A 152 -32.68 36.52 7.49
N ASP A 153 -32.45 37.47 8.40
CA ASP A 153 -31.50 38.58 8.23
C ASP A 153 -30.04 38.17 8.51
N LEU A 154 -29.79 36.94 8.97
CA LEU A 154 -28.45 36.44 9.26
C LEU A 154 -27.69 36.28 7.94
N ASP A 155 -26.56 37.00 7.77
CA ASP A 155 -25.74 36.90 6.57
C ASP A 155 -25.08 35.51 6.45
N ASP A 156 -24.72 35.14 5.21
CA ASP A 156 -24.14 33.83 4.92
C ASP A 156 -22.77 33.61 5.57
N GLU A 157 -22.04 34.68 5.84
CA GLU A 157 -20.67 34.67 6.35
C GLU A 157 -20.66 34.37 7.87
N ALA A 158 -21.60 34.94 8.62
CA ALA A 158 -21.89 34.64 10.02
C ALA A 158 -22.41 33.20 10.19
N LEU A 159 -23.23 32.72 9.24
CA LEU A 159 -23.69 31.32 9.19
C LEU A 159 -22.50 30.35 9.04
N ASP A 160 -21.60 30.62 8.11
CA ASP A 160 -20.40 29.81 7.92
C ASP A 160 -19.47 29.85 9.13
N MET A 161 -19.34 31.01 9.79
CA MET A 161 -18.56 31.16 11.01
C MET A 161 -19.16 30.37 12.20
N MET A 162 -20.48 30.42 12.41
CA MET A 162 -21.15 29.64 13.46
C MET A 162 -21.02 28.12 13.21
N MET A 163 -21.20 27.70 11.95
CA MET A 163 -21.05 26.30 11.54
C MET A 163 -19.62 25.80 11.71
N ALA A 164 -18.62 26.62 11.35
CA ALA A 164 -17.21 26.30 11.54
C ALA A 164 -16.87 26.10 13.02
N ASN A 165 -17.31 27.02 13.90
CA ASN A 165 -17.08 26.94 15.35
C ASN A 165 -17.71 25.70 15.98
N ALA A 166 -18.92 25.31 15.56
CA ALA A 166 -19.59 24.10 16.04
C ALA A 166 -18.84 22.81 15.66
N THR A 167 -18.19 22.79 14.49
CA THR A 167 -17.41 21.64 14.01
C THR A 167 -15.96 21.59 14.47
N ALA A 168 -15.42 22.68 15.03
CA ALA A 168 -14.02 22.79 15.46
C ALA A 168 -13.75 22.18 16.85
N SER A 169 -14.79 21.82 17.61
CA SER A 169 -14.68 21.36 19.01
C SER A 169 -14.08 19.95 19.20
N GLU A 170 -13.67 19.25 18.13
CA GLU A 170 -13.20 17.85 18.22
C GLU A 170 -11.67 17.69 18.15
N ASN A 171 -10.89 18.77 18.11
CA ASN A 171 -9.42 18.67 18.10
C ASN A 171 -8.79 18.53 19.50
N GLY A 172 -9.57 18.13 20.51
CA GLY A 172 -9.11 17.87 21.88
C GLY A 172 -8.49 16.49 22.11
N ALA A 173 -8.45 15.62 21.10
CA ALA A 173 -7.71 14.36 21.17
C ALA A 173 -6.32 14.56 20.56
N THR A 174 -5.33 14.81 21.41
CA THR A 174 -3.92 14.70 21.04
C THR A 174 -3.69 13.37 20.32
N PRO A 175 -3.13 13.34 19.09
CA PRO A 175 -2.65 12.11 18.50
C PRO A 175 -1.50 11.64 19.38
N HIS A 176 -1.73 10.66 20.26
CA HIS A 176 -0.62 9.94 20.85
C HIS A 176 0.17 9.34 19.69
N PRO A 177 1.49 9.59 19.60
CA PRO A 177 2.31 8.86 18.66
C PRO A 177 2.31 7.41 19.15
N SER A 178 1.54 6.56 18.48
CA SER A 178 1.75 5.11 18.57
C SER A 178 3.08 4.82 17.87
N THR A 179 4.16 5.13 18.57
CA THR A 179 5.51 4.64 18.30
C THR A 179 5.46 3.14 18.54
N LEU A 180 4.95 2.39 17.56
CA LEU A 180 5.23 0.96 17.45
C LEU A 180 6.67 0.83 16.92
N THR A 181 7.64 1.15 17.77
CA THR A 181 8.99 0.60 17.68
C THR A 181 8.90 -0.89 17.96
N ASN A 182 8.52 -1.67 16.96
CA ASN A 182 9.00 -3.05 16.89
C ASN A 182 10.43 -3.02 16.36
N ILE A 183 11.32 -2.51 17.21
CA ILE A 183 12.75 -2.82 17.14
C ILE A 183 12.90 -3.98 18.11
N HIS A 184 12.94 -5.21 17.60
CA HIS A 184 13.50 -6.32 18.37
C HIS A 184 14.98 -6.01 18.57
N ILE A 185 15.30 -5.33 19.68
CA ILE A 185 16.65 -5.28 20.21
C ILE A 185 16.90 -6.66 20.79
N LEU A 186 17.82 -7.37 20.15
CA LEU A 186 18.39 -8.61 20.65
C LEU A 186 19.27 -8.22 21.85
N GLU A 187 18.73 -8.26 23.06
CA GLU A 187 19.57 -8.24 24.25
C GLU A 187 20.30 -9.58 24.34
N LYS A 188 21.59 -9.52 24.03
CA LYS A 188 22.55 -10.50 24.50
C LYS A 188 22.64 -10.33 26.02
N VAL A 189 22.10 -11.28 26.76
CA VAL A 189 22.64 -11.60 28.09
C VAL A 189 23.36 -12.92 27.92
N GLY A 190 24.69 -12.86 28.06
CA GLY A 190 25.50 -14.04 28.20
C GLY A 190 25.32 -14.59 29.60
N GLU A 191 25.03 -15.88 29.69
CA GLU A 191 25.38 -16.71 30.83
C GLU A 191 25.81 -18.06 30.26
N GLU A 192 27.09 -18.35 30.42
CA GLU A 192 27.69 -19.66 30.19
C GLU A 192 27.31 -20.63 31.32
N CYS A 193 27.41 -21.92 30.96
CA CYS A 193 27.37 -23.13 31.78
C CYS A 193 25.95 -23.58 32.19
N HIS A 194 25.58 -24.86 32.09
CA HIS A 194 26.39 -26.06 32.18
C HIS A 194 25.71 -27.20 31.42
N VAL A 195 26.51 -28.01 30.73
CA VAL A 195 26.13 -29.29 30.15
C VAL A 195 25.80 -30.25 31.29
N GLN A 196 24.65 -30.92 31.22
CA GLN A 196 24.47 -32.19 31.90
C GLN A 196 24.05 -33.23 30.86
N ASP A 197 24.97 -34.15 30.65
CA ASP A 197 24.82 -35.40 29.93
C ASP A 197 23.68 -36.22 30.53
N ILE A 198 22.83 -36.80 29.68
CA ILE A 198 22.11 -38.03 30.01
C ILE A 198 22.34 -38.99 28.85
N GLU A 199 23.09 -40.03 29.18
CA GLU A 199 23.45 -41.18 28.38
C GLU A 199 22.23 -42.07 28.06
N ASP A 200 22.49 -43.02 27.17
CA ASP A 200 21.61 -43.97 26.52
C ASP A 200 20.80 -44.91 27.44
N GLU A 201 19.77 -45.53 26.84
CA GLU A 201 19.06 -46.82 27.10
C GLU A 201 17.55 -46.59 26.87
N GLU A 202 16.81 -47.31 26.01
CA GLU A 202 16.94 -48.62 25.35
C GLU A 202 16.07 -48.61 24.06
#